data_AF-A0A9P6WRM2-F1
#
_entry.id   AF-A0A9P6WRM2-F1
#
_cell.length_a   1.000
_cell.length_b   1.000
_cell.length_c   1.000
_cell.angle_alpha   90.00
_cell.angle_beta   90.00
_cell.angle_gamma   90.00
#
_symmetry.space_group_name_H-M   'P 1'
#
loop_
_entity.id
_entity.type
_entity.pdbx_description
1 polymer ?
#
loop_
_entity_poly.entity_id
_entity_poly.type
_entity_poly.pdbx_seq_one_letter_code
_entity_poly.pdbx_strand_id
1 'polypeptide(L)'
;MALKNVVELGLSDVAGCIKVDDTSPGIEEGRRAGMWTVGLLLSGNAAGLTLDEYLSLDEAGRDKARAEATRELSTVAPHYLIDTVADLPAVVTDIEARLARGARP
;
A
#
# COMPACT_ATOMS: atom_id res chain seq x y z
N MET A 1 -10.41 -2.23 -11.66
CA MET A 1 -9.81 -3.57 -11.44
C MET A 1 -8.36 -3.53 -11.88
N ALA A 2 -7.43 -4.02 -11.06
CA ALA A 2 -6.00 -3.90 -11.30
C ALA A 2 -5.55 -4.41 -12.69
N LEU A 3 -5.97 -5.62 -13.09
CA LEU A 3 -5.60 -6.19 -14.39
C LEU A 3 -6.17 -5.44 -15.60
N LYS A 4 -7.35 -4.83 -15.46
CA LYS A 4 -7.91 -3.98 -16.52
C LYS A 4 -7.00 -2.78 -16.78
N ASN A 5 -6.48 -2.15 -15.71
CA ASN A 5 -5.57 -1.03 -15.84
C ASN A 5 -4.25 -1.43 -16.51
N VAL A 6 -3.71 -2.62 -16.20
CA VAL A 6 -2.50 -3.15 -16.86
C VAL A 6 -2.68 -3.23 -18.37
N VAL A 7 -3.83 -3.77 -18.82
CA VAL A 7 -4.17 -3.86 -20.25
C VAL A 7 -4.35 -2.48 -20.87
N GLU A 8 -5.11 -1.58 -20.22
CA GLU A 8 -5.38 -0.23 -20.73
C GLU A 8 -4.11 0.64 -20.80
N LEU A 9 -3.16 0.44 -19.88
CA LEU A 9 -1.86 1.10 -19.88
C LEU A 9 -0.84 0.43 -20.81
N GLY A 10 -1.19 -0.69 -21.47
CA GLY A 10 -0.29 -1.40 -22.39
C GLY A 10 0.91 -2.07 -21.72
N LEU A 11 0.79 -2.39 -20.42
CA LEU A 11 1.86 -3.03 -19.66
C LEU A 11 1.84 -4.55 -19.88
N SER A 12 3.02 -5.16 -19.96
CA SER A 12 3.20 -6.59 -20.25
C SER A 12 3.61 -7.43 -19.04
N ASP A 13 4.02 -6.80 -17.93
CA ASP A 13 4.48 -7.49 -16.72
C ASP A 13 3.80 -6.91 -15.47
N VAL A 14 2.92 -7.71 -14.86
CA VAL A 14 2.23 -7.36 -13.60
C VAL A 14 3.20 -7.27 -12.42
N ALA A 15 4.34 -7.97 -12.46
CA ALA A 15 5.34 -7.92 -11.40
C ALA A 15 6.10 -6.57 -11.36
N GLY A 16 6.00 -5.78 -12.43
CA GLY A 16 6.48 -4.39 -12.47
C GLY A 16 5.44 -3.37 -11.99
N CYS A 17 4.23 -3.79 -11.64
CA CYS A 17 3.16 -2.91 -11.16
C CYS A 17 3.11 -2.86 -9.64
N ILE A 18 2.68 -1.71 -9.10
CA ILE A 18 2.47 -1.49 -7.66
C ILE A 18 1.00 -1.14 -7.44
N LYS A 19 0.30 -1.96 -6.66
CA LYS A 19 -1.05 -1.68 -6.17
C LYS A 19 -0.96 -0.99 -4.82
N VAL A 20 -1.30 0.29 -4.79
CA VAL A 20 -1.44 1.07 -3.56
C VAL A 20 -2.93 1.07 -3.16
N ASP A 21 -3.23 0.78 -1.90
CA ASP A 21 -4.61 0.78 -1.39
C ASP A 21 -4.63 0.96 0.14
N ASP A 22 -5.76 1.38 0.68
CA ASP A 22 -6.02 1.58 2.11
C ASP A 22 -7.03 0.56 2.66
N THR A 23 -7.44 -0.43 1.85
CA THR A 23 -8.43 -1.45 2.22
C THR A 23 -7.91 -2.87 1.97
N SER A 24 -8.34 -3.81 2.82
CA SER A 24 -8.01 -5.23 2.65
C SER A 24 -8.40 -5.80 1.27
N PRO A 25 -9.63 -5.54 0.73
CA PRO A 25 -9.99 -6.02 -0.61
C PRO A 25 -9.10 -5.47 -1.73
N GLY A 26 -8.70 -4.20 -1.66
CA GLY A 26 -7.84 -3.60 -2.68
C GLY A 26 -6.40 -4.12 -2.63
N ILE A 27 -5.89 -4.45 -1.44
CA ILE A 27 -4.60 -5.15 -1.29
C ILE A 27 -4.69 -6.60 -1.79
N GLU A 28 -5.75 -7.33 -1.46
CA GLU A 28 -5.97 -8.69 -1.98
C GLU A 28 -6.05 -8.70 -3.52
N GLU A 29 -6.70 -7.70 -4.12
CA GLU A 29 -6.75 -7.55 -5.58
C GLU A 29 -5.32 -7.50 -6.17
N GLY A 30 -4.45 -6.67 -5.61
CA GLY A 30 -3.05 -6.55 -6.05
C GLY A 30 -2.26 -7.85 -5.88
N ARG A 31 -2.40 -8.50 -4.72
CA ARG A 31 -1.73 -9.79 -4.44
C ARG A 31 -2.17 -10.86 -5.43
N ARG A 32 -3.47 -10.99 -5.68
CA ARG A 32 -4.03 -11.96 -6.63
C ARG A 32 -3.68 -11.65 -8.09
N ALA A 33 -3.45 -10.37 -8.40
CA ALA A 33 -3.01 -9.93 -9.73
C ALA A 33 -1.49 -10.13 -9.96
N GLY A 34 -0.71 -10.55 -8.96
CA GLY A 34 0.73 -10.72 -9.07
C GLY A 34 1.52 -9.41 -9.04
N MET A 35 0.98 -8.38 -8.38
CA MET A 35 1.60 -7.06 -8.24
C MET A 35 2.27 -6.89 -6.87
N TRP A 36 3.23 -5.97 -6.77
CA TRP A 36 3.64 -5.43 -5.48
C TRP A 36 2.46 -4.70 -4.83
N THR A 37 2.37 -4.71 -3.51
CA THR A 37 1.26 -4.11 -2.77
C THR A 37 1.75 -3.26 -1.63
N VAL A 38 1.15 -2.07 -1.51
CA VAL A 38 1.49 -1.06 -0.50
C VAL A 38 0.20 -0.64 0.20
N GLY A 39 0.11 -0.92 1.49
CA GLY A 39 -1.02 -0.50 2.34
C GLY A 39 -0.78 0.88 2.94
N LEU A 40 -1.80 1.75 2.88
CA LEU A 40 -1.77 3.07 3.52
C LEU A 40 -2.39 3.00 4.92
N LEU A 41 -1.65 3.43 5.94
CA LEU A 41 -2.05 3.28 7.34
C LEU A 41 -2.79 4.49 7.90
N LEU A 42 -2.40 5.71 7.54
CA LEU A 42 -2.88 6.94 8.21
C LEU A 42 -3.65 7.89 7.28
N SER A 43 -3.63 7.66 5.97
CA SER A 43 -4.32 8.51 4.99
C SER A 43 -5.49 7.81 4.28
N GLY A 44 -6.15 6.86 4.93
CA GLY A 44 -7.20 6.06 4.31
C GLY A 44 -8.17 5.40 5.29
N ASN A 45 -9.00 4.51 4.76
CA ASN A 45 -10.12 3.89 5.45
C ASN A 45 -9.73 3.12 6.70
N ALA A 46 -8.56 2.47 6.70
CA ALA A 46 -8.05 1.72 7.86
C ALA A 46 -7.74 2.62 9.07
N ALA A 47 -7.35 3.88 8.85
CA ALA A 47 -7.24 4.88 9.92
C ALA A 47 -8.58 5.53 10.25
N GLY A 48 -9.44 5.73 9.24
CA GLY A 48 -10.77 6.33 9.42
C GLY A 48 -10.75 7.78 9.88
N LEU A 49 -9.61 8.46 9.76
CA LEU A 49 -9.41 9.85 10.19
C LEU A 49 -9.69 10.80 9.03
N THR A 50 -10.39 11.89 9.33
CA THR A 50 -10.35 13.10 8.49
C THR A 50 -8.97 13.75 8.57
N LEU A 51 -8.66 14.65 7.61
CA LEU A 51 -7.40 15.38 7.63
C LEU A 51 -7.23 16.22 8.91
N ASP A 52 -8.29 16.90 9.36
CA ASP A 52 -8.25 17.73 10.56
C ASP A 52 -8.01 16.90 11.81
N GLU A 53 -8.67 15.74 11.93
CA GLU A 53 -8.42 14.80 13.02
C GLU A 53 -6.96 14.34 13.01
N TYR A 54 -6.45 13.89 11.85
CA TYR A 54 -5.06 13.46 11.70
C TYR A 54 -4.06 14.56 12.11
N LEU A 55 -4.28 15.80 11.68
CA LEU A 55 -3.41 16.93 12.00
C LEU A 55 -3.50 17.34 13.48
N SER A 56 -4.62 17.05 14.15
CA SER A 56 -4.81 17.33 15.58
C SER A 56 -4.17 16.27 16.49
N LEU A 57 -3.88 15.08 15.98
CA LEU A 57 -3.26 14.02 16.76
C LEU A 57 -1.81 14.38 17.11
N ASP A 58 -1.44 14.05 18.34
CA ASP A 58 -0.04 13.92 18.72
C ASP A 58 0.54 12.59 18.21
N GLU A 59 1.82 12.35 18.50
CA GLU A 59 2.47 11.12 18.03
C GLU A 59 1.85 9.86 18.66
N ALA A 60 1.44 9.92 19.92
CA ALA A 60 0.80 8.77 20.58
C ALA A 60 -0.55 8.43 19.94
N GLY A 61 -1.34 9.44 19.53
CA GLY A 61 -2.56 9.26 18.78
C GLY A 61 -2.33 8.65 17.40
N ARG A 62 -1.31 9.15 16.67
CA ARG A 62 -0.91 8.58 15.37
C ARG A 62 -0.43 7.14 15.51
N ASP A 63 0.37 6.83 16.52
CA ASP A 63 0.84 5.47 16.81
C ASP A 63 -0.31 4.50 17.04
N LYS A 64 -1.33 4.94 17.78
CA LYS A 64 -2.52 4.12 18.04
C LYS A 64 -3.29 3.84 16.74
N ALA A 65 -3.57 4.87 15.94
CA ALA A 65 -4.24 4.71 14.65
C ALA A 65 -3.43 3.82 13.70
N ARG A 66 -2.10 4.01 13.65
CA ARG A 66 -1.17 3.19 12.86
C ARG A 66 -1.24 1.73 13.27
N ALA A 67 -1.24 1.45 14.58
CA ALA A 67 -1.32 0.09 15.09
C ALA A 67 -2.67 -0.58 14.78
N GLU A 68 -3.78 0.18 14.81
CA GLU A 68 -5.12 -0.29 14.41
C GLU A 68 -5.16 -0.66 12.92
N ALA A 69 -4.77 0.27 12.04
CA ALA A 69 -4.72 0.05 10.60
C ALA A 69 -3.75 -1.08 10.22
N THR A 70 -2.60 -1.17 10.89
CA THR A 70 -1.62 -2.24 10.67
C THR A 70 -2.23 -3.60 10.98
N ARG A 71 -2.98 -3.75 12.08
CA ARG A 71 -3.63 -5.03 12.42
C ARG A 71 -4.64 -5.45 11.36
N GLU A 72 -5.42 -4.50 10.83
CA GLU A 72 -6.38 -4.77 9.77
C GLU A 72 -5.67 -5.22 8.49
N LEU A 73 -4.79 -4.38 7.93
CA LEU A 73 -4.18 -4.64 6.62
C LEU A 73 -3.17 -5.78 6.65
N SER A 74 -2.54 -6.09 7.79
CA SER A 74 -1.60 -7.22 7.88
C SER A 74 -2.29 -8.57 7.61
N THR A 75 -3.61 -8.67 7.78
CA THR A 75 -4.37 -9.91 7.52
C THR A 75 -4.30 -10.35 6.05
N VAL A 76 -4.04 -9.42 5.13
CA VAL A 76 -3.96 -9.65 3.69
C VAL A 76 -2.53 -9.57 3.15
N ALA A 77 -1.55 -9.56 4.05
CA ALA A 77 -0.11 -9.64 3.76
C ALA A 77 0.37 -8.68 2.65
N PRO A 78 0.22 -7.35 2.83
CA PRO A 78 0.84 -6.38 1.94
C PRO A 78 2.36 -6.50 1.98
N HIS A 79 3.03 -6.14 0.89
CA HIS A 79 4.51 -6.17 0.85
C HIS A 79 5.12 -5.01 1.63
N TYR A 80 4.41 -3.89 1.70
CA TYR A 80 4.79 -2.70 2.43
C TYR A 80 3.57 -2.09 3.11
N LEU A 81 3.82 -1.44 4.24
CA LEU A 81 2.88 -0.56 4.90
C LEU A 81 3.57 0.79 5.08
N ILE A 82 2.88 1.87 4.72
CA ILE A 82 3.36 3.25 4.87
C ILE A 82 2.26 4.12 5.45
N ASP A 83 2.63 5.24 6.09
CA ASP A 83 1.66 6.11 6.72
C ASP A 83 0.79 6.81 5.67
N THR A 84 1.42 7.39 4.66
CA THR A 84 0.72 8.09 3.56
C THR A 84 1.39 7.85 2.22
N VAL A 85 0.72 8.25 1.13
CA VAL A 85 1.31 8.19 -0.22
C VAL A 85 2.59 9.04 -0.36
N ALA A 86 2.85 9.99 0.54
CA ALA A 86 4.08 10.78 0.54
C ALA A 86 5.34 9.92 0.73
N ASP A 87 5.21 8.76 1.40
CA ASP A 87 6.31 7.83 1.65
C ASP A 87 6.56 6.85 0.48
N LEU A 88 5.66 6.83 -0.51
CA LEU A 88 5.71 5.91 -1.65
C LEU A 88 7.02 5.97 -2.46
N PRO A 89 7.66 7.13 -2.71
CA PRO A 89 8.90 7.18 -3.48
C PRO A 89 10.01 6.28 -2.92
N ALA A 90 10.15 6.18 -1.60
CA ALA A 90 11.15 5.31 -0.97
C ALA A 90 10.83 3.83 -1.20
N VAL A 91 9.56 3.45 -1.16
CA VAL A 91 9.09 2.08 -1.45
C VAL A 91 9.33 1.71 -2.90
N VAL A 92 9.10 2.64 -3.85
CA VAL A 92 9.39 2.42 -5.28
C VAL A 92 10.88 2.11 -5.47
N THR A 93 11.76 2.90 -4.86
CA THR A 93 13.21 2.66 -4.93
C THR A 93 13.61 1.27 -4.38
N ASP A 94 13.03 0.82 -3.27
CA ASP A 94 13.31 -0.53 -2.75
C ASP A 94 12.77 -1.63 -3.68
N ILE A 95 11.56 -1.47 -4.22
CA ILE A 95 10.99 -2.41 -5.20
C ILE A 95 11.88 -2.52 -6.44
N GLU A 96 12.35 -1.40 -6.99
CA GLU A 96 13.27 -1.40 -8.13
C GLU A 96 14.56 -2.16 -7.81
N ALA A 97 15.14 -1.94 -6.63
CA ALA A 97 16.33 -2.65 -6.18
C ALA A 97 16.07 -4.16 -5.99
N ARG A 98 14.89 -4.55 -5.50
CA ARG A 98 14.47 -5.95 -5.35
C ARG A 98 14.27 -6.62 -6.70
N LEU A 99 13.61 -5.94 -7.64
CA LEU A 99 13.42 -6.41 -9.01
C LEU A 99 14.77 -6.61 -9.73
N ALA A 100 15.73 -5.69 -9.55
CA ALA A 100 17.08 -5.83 -10.11
C ALA A 100 17.83 -7.06 -9.56
N ARG A 101 17.48 -7.54 -8.36
CA ARG A 101 18.01 -8.78 -7.76
C ARG A 101 17.18 -10.02 -8.12
N GLY A 102 16.19 -9.91 -9.00
CA GLY A 102 15.32 -11.00 -9.43
C GLY A 102 14.20 -11.36 -8.47
N ALA A 103 13.95 -10.54 -7.43
CA ALA A 103 12.79 -10.74 -6.58
C ALA A 103 11.48 -10.47 -7.34
N ARG A 104 10.40 -11.11 -6.88
CA ARG A 104 9.04 -10.93 -7.38
C ARG A 104 8.09 -10.68 -6.19
N PRO A 105 6.91 -10.10 -6.44
CA PRO A 105 5.81 -10.08 -5.46
C PRO A 105 5.48 -11.47 -4.87
#